data_AF-A0A1V3X9L6-F1
#
_entry.id   AF-A0A1V3X9L6-F1
#
_cell.length_a   1.000
_cell.length_b   1.000
_cell.length_c   1.000
_cell.angle_alpha   90.00
_cell.angle_beta   90.00
_cell.angle_gamma   90.00
#
_symmetry.space_group_name_H-M   'P 1'
#
loop_
_entity.id
_entity.type
_entity.pdbx_description
1 polymer ?
#
loop_
_entity_poly.entity_id
_entity_poly.type
_entity_poly.pdbx_seq_one_letter_code
_entity_poly.pdbx_strand_id
1 'polypeptide(L)'
;MLKGAPETILPRCRFADPDADLAHAESLVHSLAEQGLRVLAVAQRPWVHDTADDDDTDADAVDAAAHDLELLGYVGLADTARPRRGR
;
A
#
# COMPACT_ATOMS: atom_id res chain seq x y z
N MET A 1 9.23 2.44 -4.39
CA MET A 1 8.19 2.84 -3.41
C MET A 1 6.90 2.20 -3.87
N LEU A 2 6.17 1.52 -2.99
CA LEU A 2 4.93 0.79 -3.31
C LEU A 2 3.79 1.40 -2.50
N LYS A 3 2.65 1.66 -3.16
CA LYS A 3 1.42 2.15 -2.53
C LYS A 3 0.26 1.26 -2.96
N GLY A 4 -0.59 0.87 -2.03
CA GLY A 4 -1.67 -0.07 -2.34
C GLY A 4 -2.70 -0.18 -1.22
N ALA A 5 -3.62 -1.11 -1.40
CA ALA A 5 -4.56 -1.47 -0.36
C ALA A 5 -3.79 -2.03 0.85
N PRO A 6 -4.21 -1.71 2.08
CA PRO A 6 -3.59 -2.23 3.30
C PRO A 6 -3.52 -3.76 3.28
N GLU A 7 -4.59 -4.46 2.90
CA GLU A 7 -4.57 -5.95 2.81
C GLU A 7 -3.54 -6.52 1.83
N THR A 8 -3.07 -5.73 0.85
CA THR A 8 -2.05 -6.17 -0.13
C THR A 8 -0.65 -5.81 0.32
N ILE A 9 -0.47 -4.65 0.96
CA ILE A 9 0.83 -4.12 1.38
C ILE A 9 1.29 -4.76 2.69
N LEU A 10 0.39 -4.95 3.66
CA LEU A 10 0.70 -5.51 4.98
C LEU A 10 1.40 -6.88 4.89
N PRO A 11 0.86 -7.90 4.20
CA PRO A 11 1.54 -9.21 4.12
C PRO A 11 2.90 -9.16 3.40
N ARG A 12 3.19 -8.06 2.69
CA ARG A 12 4.46 -7.83 1.96
C ARG A 12 5.46 -7.00 2.75
N CYS A 13 5.05 -6.43 3.89
CA CYS A 13 5.91 -5.60 4.73
C CYS A 13 6.61 -6.43 5.81
N ARG A 14 7.81 -5.98 6.19
CA ARG A 14 8.57 -6.58 7.27
C ARG A 14 8.10 -6.00 8.61
N PHE A 15 7.21 -6.73 9.29
CA PHE A 15 6.74 -6.37 10.63
C PHE A 15 7.55 -7.04 11.73
N ALA A 16 7.66 -6.35 12.87
CA ALA A 16 8.27 -6.91 14.07
C ALA A 16 7.30 -7.87 14.77
N ASP A 17 6.00 -7.54 14.76
CA ASP A 17 4.93 -8.38 15.27
C ASP A 17 3.76 -8.39 14.27
N PRO A 18 3.69 -9.39 13.38
CA PRO A 18 2.72 -9.38 12.29
C PRO A 18 1.27 -9.40 12.78
N ASP A 19 0.97 -10.05 13.91
CA ASP A 19 -0.40 -10.11 14.44
C ASP A 19 -0.81 -8.78 15.06
N ALA A 20 0.07 -8.15 15.85
CA ALA A 20 -0.21 -6.86 16.47
C ALA A 20 -0.26 -5.71 15.45
N ASP A 21 0.69 -5.68 14.51
CA ASP A 21 0.74 -4.68 13.45
C ASP A 21 -0.45 -4.81 12.50
N LEU A 22 -0.88 -6.05 12.16
CA LEU A 22 -2.05 -6.28 11.32
C LEU A 22 -3.35 -5.85 12.01
N ALA A 23 -3.55 -6.23 13.28
CA ALA A 23 -4.72 -5.81 14.03
C ALA A 23 -4.78 -4.28 14.20
N HIS A 24 -3.63 -3.63 14.42
CA HIS A 24 -3.55 -2.17 14.47
C HIS A 24 -3.89 -1.53 13.12
N ALA A 25 -3.36 -2.08 12.03
CA ALA A 25 -3.64 -1.62 10.68
C ALA A 25 -5.12 -1.75 10.31
N GLU A 26 -5.74 -2.90 10.60
CA GLU A 26 -7.18 -3.12 10.38
C GLU A 26 -8.02 -2.12 11.16
N SER A 27 -7.68 -1.88 12.44
CA SER A 27 -8.38 -0.89 13.26
C SER A 27 -8.25 0.53 12.69
N LEU A 28 -7.05 0.94 12.27
CA LEU A 28 -6.81 2.24 11.62
C LEU A 28 -7.60 2.38 10.32
N VAL A 29 -7.54 1.36 9.48
CA VAL A 29 -8.26 1.33 8.19
C VAL A 29 -9.76 1.42 8.44
N HIS A 30 -10.27 0.69 9.42
CA HIS A 30 -11.67 0.75 9.80
C HIS A 30 -12.07 2.15 10.26
N SER A 31 -11.31 2.75 11.19
CA SER A 31 -11.58 4.11 11.69
C SER A 31 -11.50 5.19 10.61
N LEU A 32 -10.60 5.06 9.64
CA LEU A 32 -10.51 5.99 8.51
C LEU A 32 -11.63 5.75 7.49
N ALA A 33 -12.01 4.50 7.24
CA ALA A 33 -13.13 4.15 6.38
C ALA A 33 -14.47 4.61 6.97
N GLU A 34 -14.65 4.54 8.29
CA GLU A 34 -15.80 5.10 9.02
C GLU A 34 -15.93 6.62 8.83
N GLN A 35 -14.79 7.31 8.64
CA GLN A 35 -14.76 8.75 8.32
C GLN A 35 -15.04 9.03 6.83
N GLY A 36 -15.29 8.01 6.01
CA GLY A 36 -15.48 8.13 4.56
C GLY A 36 -14.19 8.40 3.80
N LEU A 37 -13.04 8.08 4.38
CA LEU A 37 -11.73 8.25 3.76
C LEU A 37 -11.31 6.94 3.07
N ARG A 38 -10.76 7.05 1.86
CA ARG A 38 -10.10 5.95 1.16
C ARG A 38 -8.68 5.79 1.69
N VAL A 39 -8.38 4.65 2.31
CA VAL A 39 -7.09 4.37 2.94
C VAL A 39 -6.14 3.68 1.97
N LEU A 40 -4.87 4.11 1.97
CA LEU A 40 -3.79 3.50 1.21
C LEU A 40 -2.59 3.28 2.14
N ALA A 41 -2.01 2.09 2.11
CA ALA A 41 -0.75 1.80 2.79
C ALA A 41 0.42 2.14 1.85
N VAL A 42 1.47 2.74 2.39
CA VAL A 42 2.69 3.11 1.67
C VAL A 42 3.87 2.40 2.30
N ALA A 43 4.61 1.66 1.49
CA ALA A 43 5.81 0.97 1.88
C ALA A 43 6.96 1.28 0.92
N GLN A 44 8.18 1.27 1.43
CA GLN A 44 9.38 1.53 0.68
C GLN A 44 10.32 0.33 0.76
N ARG A 45 10.98 0.04 -0.36
CA ARG A 45 12.17 -0.81 -0.38
C ARG A 45 13.22 -0.15 -1.26
N PRO A 46 14.50 -0.15 -0.84
CA PRO A 46 15.59 0.19 -1.74
C PRO A 46 15.65 -0.87 -2.84
N TRP A 47 15.44 -0.44 -4.09
CA TRP A 47 15.60 -1.30 -5.26
C TRP A 47 17.09 -1.35 -5.59
N VAL A 48 17.72 -2.53 -5.46
CA VAL A 48 19.17 -2.73 -5.71
C VAL A 48 19.42 -3.31 -7.12
N HIS A 49 18.38 -3.48 -7.94
CA HIS A 49 18.58 -3.80 -9.35
C HIS A 49 19.00 -2.55 -10.13
N ASP A 50 20.22 -2.59 -10.64
CA ASP A 50 20.74 -1.71 -11.68
C ASP A 50 19.78 -1.82 -12.88
N THR A 51 19.16 -0.73 -13.28
CA THR A 51 18.24 -0.62 -14.43
C THR A 51 19.02 -0.75 -15.73
N ALA A 52 19.66 -1.91 -15.93
CA ALA A 52 20.55 -2.18 -17.05
C ALA A 52 19.93 -3.04 -18.15
N ASP A 53 18.67 -3.46 -18.04
CA ASP A 53 17.99 -4.12 -19.16
C ASP A 53 16.63 -3.47 -19.41
N ASP A 54 16.58 -2.84 -20.57
CA ASP A 54 15.45 -2.22 -21.25
C ASP A 54 14.46 -3.32 -21.65
N ASP A 55 13.18 -2.96 -21.80
CA ASP A 55 12.12 -3.68 -22.54
C ASP A 55 11.22 -4.77 -21.90
N ASP A 56 11.38 -5.20 -20.63
CA ASP A 56 10.31 -5.99 -20.00
C ASP A 56 10.21 -5.75 -18.49
N THR A 57 9.44 -4.73 -18.10
CA THR A 57 8.99 -4.62 -16.70
C THR A 57 7.95 -5.71 -16.47
N ASP A 58 8.44 -6.93 -16.32
CA ASP A 58 7.60 -8.10 -16.13
C ASP A 58 6.87 -7.96 -14.79
N ALA A 59 5.55 -8.12 -14.82
CA ALA A 59 4.72 -7.99 -13.63
C ALA A 59 5.16 -8.99 -12.54
N ASP A 60 5.65 -10.16 -12.96
CA ASP A 60 6.19 -11.19 -12.08
C ASP A 60 7.50 -10.75 -11.40
N ALA A 61 8.36 -10.02 -12.11
CA ALA A 61 9.58 -9.46 -11.53
C ALA A 61 9.28 -8.36 -10.50
N VAL A 62 8.25 -7.54 -10.76
CA VAL A 62 7.78 -6.51 -9.82
C VAL A 62 7.12 -7.16 -8.60
N ASP A 63 6.35 -8.23 -8.78
CA ASP A 63 5.71 -8.97 -7.69
C ASP A 63 6.74 -9.65 -6.78
N ALA A 64 7.72 -10.34 -7.37
CA ALA A 64 8.85 -10.94 -6.66
C ALA A 64 9.71 -9.88 -5.94
N ALA A 65 9.77 -8.66 -6.46
CA ALA A 65 10.45 -7.54 -5.81
C ALA A 65 9.58 -6.81 -4.78
N ALA A 66 8.28 -7.12 -4.67
CA ALA A 66 7.36 -6.51 -3.72
C ALA A 66 7.29 -7.29 -2.39
N HIS A 67 8.42 -7.77 -1.89
CA HIS A 67 8.55 -8.45 -0.58
C HIS A 67 9.60 -7.75 0.29
N ASP A 68 9.52 -7.94 1.61
CA ASP A 68 10.38 -7.30 2.62
C ASP A 68 10.36 -5.76 2.58
N LEU A 69 9.18 -5.19 2.33
CA LEU A 69 9.01 -3.75 2.27
C LEU A 69 9.01 -3.15 3.69
N GLU A 70 9.60 -1.98 3.85
CA GLU A 70 9.50 -1.19 5.08
C GLU A 70 8.21 -0.37 5.04
N LEU A 71 7.29 -0.61 5.98
CA LEU A 71 6.06 0.16 6.08
C LEU A 71 6.40 1.60 6.49
N LEU A 72 6.09 2.57 5.62
CA LEU A 72 6.28 3.99 5.92
C LEU A 72 5.06 4.60 6.64
N GLY A 73 3.86 4.11 6.33
CA GLY A 73 2.62 4.53 6.99
C GLY A 73 1.38 4.42 6.12
N TYR A 74 0.30 5.08 6.56
CA TYR A 74 -1.01 5.09 5.91
C TYR A 74 -1.40 6.49 5.44
N VAL A 75 -2.11 6.55 4.32
CA VAL A 75 -2.64 7.78 3.74
C VAL A 75 -4.16 7.64 3.61
N GLY A 76 -4.90 8.52 4.28
CA GLY A 76 -6.34 8.66 4.09
C GLY A 76 -6.64 9.72 3.04
N LEU A 77 -7.23 9.34 1.92
CA LEU A 77 -7.79 10.26 0.93
C LEU A 77 -9.26 10.50 1.24
N ALA A 78 -9.64 11.74 1.55
CA ALA A 78 -11.04 12.12 1.54
C ALA A 78 -11.55 12.06 0.10
N ASP A 79 -12.28 10.99 -0.23
CA ASP A 79 -12.86 10.83 -1.55
C ASP A 79 -14.03 11.80 -1.67
N THR A 80 -13.75 13.04 -2.08
CA THR A 80 -14.80 13.98 -2.41
C THR A 80 -15.50 13.43 -3.64
N ALA A 81 -16.65 12.79 -3.44
CA ALA A 81 -17.48 12.28 -4.53
C ALA A 81 -17.57 13.35 -5.61
N ARG A 82 -17.10 13.03 -6.82
CA ARG A 82 -17.21 13.93 -7.97
C ARG A 82 -18.68 14.36 -8.04
N PRO A 83 -19.01 15.67 -7.98
CA PRO A 83 -20.39 16.10 -8.13
C PRO A 83 -20.87 15.64 -9.50
N ARG A 84 -21.75 14.63 -9.52
CA ARG A 84 -22.52 14.30 -10.71
C ARG A 84 -23.46 15.47 -10.93
N ARG A 85 -23.10 16.39 -11.82
CA ARG A 85 -24.06 17.35 -12.37
C ARG A 85 -25.21 16.54 -12.97
N GLY A 86 -26.40 16.78 -12.43
CA GLY A 86 -27.60 16.00 -12.71
C GLY A 86 -28.12 16.16 -14.13
N ARG A 87 -29.10 15.31 -14.44
CA ARG A 87 -30.20 15.64 -15.32
C ARG A 87 -31.44 14.87 -14.86
#